data_AF-A0A7G9L0W6-F1
#
_entry.id   AF-A0A7G9L0W6-F1
#
_cell.length_a   1.000
_cell.length_b   1.000
_cell.length_c   1.000
_cell.angle_alpha   90.00
_cell.angle_beta   90.00
_cell.angle_gamma   90.00
#
_symmetry.space_group_name_H-M   'P 1'
#
loop_
_entity.id
_entity.type
_entity.pdbx_description
1 polymer ?
#
loop_
_entity_poly.entity_id
_entity_poly.type
_entity_poly.pdbx_seq_one_letter_code
_entity_poly.pdbx_strand_id
1 'polypeptide(L)'
;MSLAWLSLALLGAASPSWLADAPREPEKFLPSIVARPDTEESMLTLSSAGDIYWGVSRKWFPMSRVSEIWTARQVGGEWKSERAAFSAGYSDVDSFVTGDGKTVFFVSMRPAPAPRQDFDLYVVDRTDAGFGKARNLGPGVNSPQDDLFPSVADDGTLYYGSFKSGVPHIYRARRLPNGDYGPAESVGEPVNLPNLWSFNPFISPDGKTLVFTAFNRPGGMGKGDIWVATMQPDGTFGDVRNLGSKINTADDEFHPTLSPDRSAFFFIRRGSDAAANADIYWMSAKGLLP
;
A
#
# COMPACT_ATOMS: atom_id res chain seq x y z
N MET A 1 7.89 48.12 -22.14
CA MET A 1 8.51 46.79 -21.96
C MET A 1 7.65 46.02 -20.97
N SER A 2 6.89 45.02 -21.45
CA SER A 2 6.04 44.16 -20.64
C SER A 2 6.69 42.78 -20.61
N LEU A 3 7.20 42.34 -19.46
CA LEU A 3 7.64 40.95 -19.28
C LEU A 3 6.41 40.08 -19.01
N ALA A 4 6.09 39.22 -19.98
CA ALA A 4 5.18 38.10 -19.78
C ALA A 4 5.89 37.03 -18.95
N TRP A 5 5.33 36.69 -17.79
CA TRP A 5 5.69 35.49 -17.06
C TRP A 5 5.08 34.30 -17.80
N LEU A 6 5.92 33.46 -18.41
CA LEU A 6 5.49 32.13 -18.83
C LEU A 6 5.22 31.33 -17.55
N SER A 7 3.94 31.05 -17.28
CA SER A 7 3.56 29.93 -16.42
C SER A 7 4.02 28.65 -17.11
N LEU A 8 5.14 28.09 -16.65
CA LEU A 8 5.51 26.73 -16.98
C LEU A 8 4.47 25.83 -16.29
N ALA A 9 3.45 25.40 -17.03
CA ALA A 9 2.61 24.31 -16.57
C ALA A 9 3.54 23.13 -16.24
N LEU A 10 3.51 22.65 -14.99
CA LEU A 10 4.13 21.38 -14.66
C LEU A 10 3.46 20.32 -15.53
N LEU A 11 4.13 19.94 -16.63
CA LEU A 11 3.91 18.65 -17.25
C LEU A 11 4.19 17.63 -16.15
N GLY A 12 3.12 16.96 -15.67
CA GLY A 12 3.27 15.84 -14.75
C GLY A 12 4.30 14.86 -15.32
N ALA A 13 5.12 14.26 -14.46
CA ALA A 13 6.05 13.23 -14.89
C ALA A 13 5.28 12.17 -15.70
N ALA A 14 5.73 11.90 -16.93
CA ALA A 14 5.15 10.85 -17.73
C ALA A 14 5.32 9.51 -16.99
N SER A 15 4.30 8.64 -17.06
CA SER A 15 4.38 7.31 -16.49
C SER A 15 5.66 6.60 -16.95
N PRO A 16 6.31 5.82 -16.08
CA PRO A 16 7.45 5.00 -16.47
C PRO A 16 7.08 4.07 -17.61
N SER A 17 7.90 4.04 -18.66
CA SER A 17 7.60 3.26 -19.87
C SER A 17 7.41 1.77 -19.59
N TRP A 18 8.10 1.23 -18.58
CA TRP A 18 8.02 -0.19 -18.22
C TRP A 18 6.63 -0.61 -17.70
N LEU A 19 5.78 0.34 -17.26
CA LEU A 19 4.39 0.01 -16.89
C LEU A 19 3.57 -0.41 -18.11
N ALA A 20 3.90 0.12 -19.29
CA ALA A 20 3.22 -0.27 -20.53
C ALA A 20 3.48 -1.75 -20.91
N ASP A 21 4.57 -2.33 -20.39
CA ASP A 21 4.96 -3.71 -20.62
C ASP A 21 4.36 -4.69 -19.60
N ALA A 22 3.44 -4.23 -18.73
CA ALA A 22 2.82 -5.09 -17.73
C ALA A 22 2.14 -6.32 -18.39
N PRO A 23 2.44 -7.54 -17.90
CA PRO A 23 2.00 -8.77 -18.54
C PRO A 23 0.48 -8.94 -18.42
N ARG A 24 -0.13 -9.72 -19.32
CA ARG A 24 -1.58 -9.97 -19.28
C ARG A 24 -1.99 -10.94 -18.18
N GLU A 25 -1.07 -11.80 -17.77
CA GLU A 25 -1.23 -12.76 -16.67
C GLU A 25 -0.22 -12.42 -15.57
N PRO A 26 -0.48 -12.77 -14.30
CA PRO A 26 0.43 -12.44 -13.22
C PRO A 26 1.81 -13.08 -13.36
N GLU A 27 2.84 -12.26 -13.24
CA GLU A 27 4.24 -12.69 -13.20
C GLU A 27 4.94 -12.09 -11.98
N LYS A 28 6.05 -12.68 -11.52
CA LYS A 28 6.85 -12.09 -10.44
C LYS A 28 7.46 -10.77 -10.90
N PHE A 29 7.34 -9.73 -10.08
CA PHE A 29 7.90 -8.42 -10.38
C PHE A 29 9.38 -8.35 -9.97
N LEU A 30 10.26 -8.03 -10.92
CA LEU A 30 11.71 -7.83 -10.71
C LEU A 30 12.37 -8.91 -9.80
N PRO A 31 12.38 -10.19 -10.19
CA PRO A 31 12.79 -11.31 -9.33
C PRO A 31 14.25 -11.30 -8.86
N SER A 32 15.10 -10.42 -9.38
CA SER A 32 16.50 -10.27 -8.90
C SER A 32 16.69 -9.06 -7.99
N ILE A 33 15.65 -8.27 -7.74
CA ILE A 33 15.72 -7.00 -7.02
C ILE A 33 14.71 -6.95 -5.89
N VAL A 34 13.46 -7.26 -6.21
CA VAL A 34 12.33 -7.23 -5.28
C VAL A 34 12.14 -8.60 -4.66
N ALA A 35 11.80 -9.62 -5.45
CA ALA A 35 11.51 -10.98 -5.00
C ALA A 35 12.78 -11.85 -4.86
N ARG A 36 13.63 -11.55 -3.86
CA ARG A 36 14.90 -12.27 -3.67
C ARG A 36 14.68 -13.60 -2.93
N PRO A 37 15.48 -14.65 -3.20
CA PRO A 37 15.26 -15.99 -2.62
C PRO A 37 15.30 -16.07 -1.08
N ASP A 38 15.99 -15.13 -0.42
CA ASP A 38 16.21 -15.12 1.04
C ASP A 38 15.32 -14.10 1.77
N THR A 39 14.36 -13.50 1.07
CA THR A 39 13.45 -12.50 1.62
C THR A 39 11.99 -12.86 1.41
N GLU A 40 11.15 -12.26 2.25
CA GLU A 40 9.71 -12.17 2.05
C GLU A 40 9.38 -10.70 1.86
N GLU A 41 8.56 -10.42 0.87
CA GLU A 41 8.18 -9.05 0.57
C GLU A 41 6.82 -8.70 1.19
N SER A 42 6.64 -7.41 1.50
CA SER A 42 5.35 -6.83 1.83
C SER A 42 5.10 -5.59 0.97
N MET A 43 3.82 -5.23 0.82
CA MET A 43 3.29 -4.05 0.12
C MET A 43 4.25 -3.32 -0.83
N LEU A 44 4.04 -3.45 -2.15
CA LEU A 44 4.73 -2.62 -3.13
C LEU A 44 3.90 -1.41 -3.50
N THR A 45 4.48 -0.21 -3.42
CA THR A 45 3.89 1.04 -3.87
C THR A 45 4.83 1.78 -4.82
N LEU A 46 4.31 2.67 -5.65
CA LEU A 46 5.11 3.44 -6.60
C LEU A 46 4.54 4.83 -6.88
N SER A 47 5.44 5.79 -7.08
CA SER A 47 5.10 7.14 -7.52
C SER A 47 4.90 7.20 -9.04
N SER A 48 4.33 8.30 -9.54
CA SER A 48 4.17 8.55 -10.98
C SER A 48 5.51 8.71 -11.70
N ALA A 49 6.60 8.96 -10.98
CA ALA A 49 7.96 8.97 -11.53
C ALA A 49 8.59 7.57 -11.60
N GLY A 50 7.94 6.54 -11.02
CA GLY A 50 8.43 5.16 -11.02
C GLY A 50 9.38 4.80 -9.89
N ASP A 51 9.54 5.67 -8.89
CA ASP A 51 10.20 5.29 -7.64
C ASP A 51 9.30 4.28 -6.91
N ILE A 52 9.82 3.09 -6.65
CA ILE A 52 9.12 2.00 -5.96
C ILE A 52 9.57 1.90 -4.51
N TYR A 53 8.67 1.45 -3.63
CA TYR A 53 8.96 1.09 -2.24
C TYR A 53 8.29 -0.21 -1.87
N TRP A 54 8.98 -1.05 -1.10
CA TRP A 54 8.42 -2.31 -0.62
C TRP A 54 9.04 -2.73 0.72
N GLY A 55 8.29 -3.53 1.49
CA GLY A 55 8.77 -4.14 2.72
C GLY A 55 9.63 -5.38 2.41
N VAL A 56 10.68 -5.58 3.21
CA VAL A 56 11.61 -6.71 3.11
C VAL A 56 11.83 -7.30 4.49
N SER A 57 11.45 -8.57 4.65
CA SER A 57 11.69 -9.36 5.85
C SER A 57 12.59 -10.55 5.51
N ARG A 58 13.44 -10.99 6.47
CA ARG A 58 14.27 -12.22 6.32
C ARG A 58 13.72 -13.41 7.13
N LYS A 59 12.60 -13.20 7.82
CA LYS A 59 11.90 -14.16 8.65
C LYS A 59 10.43 -13.81 8.59
N TRP A 60 9.56 -14.83 8.61
CA TRP A 60 8.10 -14.67 8.61
C TRP A 60 7.63 -13.48 9.45
N PHE A 61 7.20 -12.40 8.77
CA PHE A 61 6.97 -11.10 9.39
C PHE A 61 5.99 -11.14 10.57
N PRO A 62 4.81 -11.78 10.49
CA PRO A 62 3.85 -11.80 11.59
C PRO A 62 4.41 -12.35 12.91
N MET A 63 5.42 -13.24 12.84
CA MET A 63 6.07 -13.80 14.02
C MET A 63 7.34 -13.05 14.41
N SER A 64 8.13 -12.62 13.42
CA SER A 64 9.40 -11.94 13.67
C SER A 64 9.22 -10.47 14.06
N ARG A 65 8.18 -9.83 13.50
CA ARG A 65 7.91 -8.39 13.53
C ARG A 65 9.14 -7.55 13.15
N VAL A 66 10.02 -8.07 12.30
CA VAL A 66 11.24 -7.41 11.81
C VAL A 66 11.17 -7.26 10.30
N SER A 67 11.03 -6.02 9.84
CA SER A 67 11.04 -5.66 8.42
C SER A 67 11.83 -4.38 8.18
N GLU A 68 12.28 -4.20 6.95
CA GLU A 68 12.91 -2.98 6.44
C GLU A 68 12.16 -2.53 5.20
N ILE A 69 11.99 -1.22 5.00
CA ILE A 69 11.47 -0.67 3.74
C ILE A 69 12.63 -0.38 2.81
N TRP A 70 12.56 -0.92 1.60
CA TRP A 70 13.50 -0.69 0.52
C TRP A 70 12.88 0.21 -0.54
N THR A 71 13.73 0.86 -1.33
CA THR A 71 13.32 1.66 -2.48
C THR A 71 14.17 1.33 -3.70
N ALA A 72 13.60 1.49 -4.88
CA ALA A 72 14.34 1.36 -6.13
C ALA A 72 13.82 2.32 -7.21
N ARG A 73 14.70 2.62 -8.16
CA ARG A 73 14.39 3.43 -9.34
C ARG A 73 15.24 3.01 -10.53
N GLN A 74 14.79 3.35 -11.74
CA GLN A 74 15.61 3.18 -12.94
C GLN A 74 16.58 4.36 -13.11
N VAL A 75 17.87 4.06 -13.26
CA VAL A 75 18.93 5.03 -13.60
C VAL A 75 19.68 4.50 -14.81
N GLY A 76 19.59 5.21 -15.94
CA GLY A 76 20.24 4.77 -17.18
C GLY A 76 19.72 3.44 -17.73
N GLY A 77 18.44 3.11 -17.49
CA GLY A 77 17.83 1.84 -17.90
C GLY A 77 18.07 0.67 -16.94
N GLU A 78 18.90 0.86 -15.92
CA GLU A 78 19.14 -0.15 -14.88
C GLU A 78 18.41 0.18 -13.60
N TRP A 79 17.85 -0.83 -12.96
CA TRP A 79 17.29 -0.68 -11.62
C TRP A 79 18.41 -0.56 -10.58
N LYS A 80 18.30 0.45 -9.72
CA LYS A 80 19.13 0.62 -8.53
C LYS A 80 18.23 0.57 -7.30
N SER A 81 18.60 -0.24 -6.32
CA SER A 81 17.86 -0.37 -5.07
C SER A 81 18.74 -0.13 -3.85
N GLU A 82 18.12 0.38 -2.79
CA GLU A 82 18.74 0.62 -1.49
C GLU A 82 17.69 0.56 -0.38
N ARG A 83 18.13 0.43 0.87
CA ARG A 83 17.24 0.59 2.02
C ARG A 83 16.76 2.05 2.06
N ALA A 84 15.47 2.28 2.25
CA ALA A 84 14.95 3.63 2.38
C ALA A 84 15.53 4.31 3.62
N ALA A 85 16.04 5.53 3.47
CA ALA A 85 16.76 6.22 4.56
C ALA A 85 15.91 6.43 5.82
N PHE A 86 14.59 6.62 5.67
CA PHE A 86 13.67 6.76 6.80
C PHE A 86 13.42 5.46 7.58
N SER A 87 13.76 4.31 7.00
CA SER A 87 13.61 2.96 7.57
C SER A 87 14.84 2.50 8.36
N ALA A 88 15.91 3.29 8.39
CA ALA A 88 17.12 2.93 9.12
C ALA A 88 16.87 2.90 10.65
N GLY A 89 17.03 1.72 11.25
CA GLY A 89 17.12 1.55 12.71
C GLY A 89 15.81 1.15 13.42
N TYR A 90 14.72 0.94 12.69
CA TYR A 90 13.44 0.50 13.23
C TYR A 90 12.88 -0.65 12.39
N SER A 91 11.95 -1.41 12.99
CA SER A 91 11.12 -2.32 12.20
C SER A 91 10.02 -1.50 11.54
N ASP A 92 10.16 -1.32 10.23
CA ASP A 92 9.26 -0.54 9.41
C ASP A 92 8.74 -1.41 8.26
N VAL A 93 7.44 -1.32 8.00
CA VAL A 93 6.74 -2.18 7.04
C VAL A 93 5.65 -1.38 6.31
N ASP A 94 5.08 -1.96 5.26
CA ASP A 94 3.90 -1.46 4.55
C ASP A 94 3.93 0.03 4.22
N SER A 95 4.65 0.37 3.15
CA SER A 95 4.75 1.75 2.67
C SER A 95 3.70 2.09 1.62
N PHE A 96 3.23 3.33 1.65
CA PHE A 96 2.47 3.97 0.58
C PHE A 96 3.12 5.29 0.18
N VAL A 97 3.49 5.45 -1.09
CA VAL A 97 4.00 6.71 -1.63
C VAL A 97 2.90 7.40 -2.43
N THR A 98 2.75 8.71 -2.25
CA THR A 98 1.81 9.51 -3.05
C THR A 98 2.23 9.53 -4.54
N GLY A 99 1.28 9.72 -5.44
CA GLY A 99 1.56 9.76 -6.88
C GLY A 99 2.62 10.81 -7.26
N ASP A 100 2.66 11.95 -6.58
CA ASP A 100 3.69 12.97 -6.78
C ASP A 100 5.08 12.62 -6.20
N GLY A 101 5.20 11.50 -5.49
CA GLY A 101 6.44 11.02 -4.88
C GLY A 101 6.91 11.81 -3.65
N LYS A 102 6.13 12.80 -3.18
CA LYS A 102 6.57 13.74 -2.14
C LYS A 102 6.25 13.30 -0.73
N THR A 103 5.34 12.34 -0.54
CA THR A 103 4.95 11.89 0.79
C THR A 103 4.98 10.37 0.84
N VAL A 104 5.61 9.81 1.88
CA VAL A 104 5.59 8.38 2.15
C VAL A 104 4.94 8.14 3.50
N PHE A 105 3.84 7.39 3.48
CA PHE A 105 3.21 6.81 4.66
C PHE A 105 3.81 5.42 4.88
N PHE A 106 4.00 5.04 6.13
CA PHE A 106 4.58 3.73 6.46
C PHE A 106 4.20 3.32 7.87
N VAL A 107 4.40 2.05 8.17
CA VAL A 107 4.12 1.46 9.47
C VAL A 107 5.43 1.32 10.24
N SER A 108 5.43 1.60 11.55
CA SER A 108 6.64 1.56 12.36
C SER A 108 6.40 1.23 13.84
N MET A 109 7.32 0.47 14.44
CA MET A 109 7.43 0.30 15.91
C MET A 109 8.29 1.38 16.57
N ARG A 110 8.60 2.47 15.86
CA ARG A 110 9.38 3.58 16.41
C ARG A 110 8.69 4.19 17.63
N PRO A 111 9.44 4.61 18.67
CA PRO A 111 8.87 5.23 19.86
C PRO A 111 8.08 6.51 19.58
N ALA A 112 6.93 6.69 20.24
CA ALA A 112 6.16 7.94 20.21
C ALA A 112 5.23 8.09 21.44
N PRO A 113 5.64 8.78 22.54
CA PRO A 113 6.99 9.19 22.93
C PRO A 113 7.80 8.10 23.65
N ALA A 114 7.16 6.99 24.00
CA ALA A 114 7.75 5.86 24.73
C ALA A 114 7.99 4.67 23.79
N PRO A 115 8.81 3.68 24.20
CA PRO A 115 8.91 2.41 23.49
C PRO A 115 7.53 1.74 23.36
N ARG A 116 7.31 1.05 22.25
CA ARG A 116 6.05 0.40 21.93
C ARG A 116 6.25 -0.98 21.32
N GLN A 117 5.21 -1.79 21.34
CA GLN A 117 5.22 -3.16 20.78
C GLN A 117 4.24 -3.30 19.61
N ASP A 118 3.20 -2.48 19.61
CA ASP A 118 2.25 -2.24 18.54
C ASP A 118 2.87 -1.43 17.40
N PHE A 119 2.35 -1.64 16.20
CA PHE A 119 2.67 -0.89 14.99
C PHE A 119 1.75 0.32 14.84
N ASP A 120 2.36 1.47 14.54
CA ASP A 120 1.65 2.72 14.25
C ASP A 120 1.91 3.20 12.82
N LEU A 121 0.99 4.02 12.30
CA LEU A 121 1.21 4.75 11.07
C LEU A 121 2.04 6.01 11.31
N TYR A 122 3.01 6.19 10.42
CA TYR A 122 3.90 7.33 10.31
C TYR A 122 3.86 7.91 8.91
N VAL A 123 4.31 9.15 8.80
CA VAL A 123 4.49 9.86 7.53
C VAL A 123 5.85 10.55 7.48
N VAL A 124 6.46 10.58 6.31
CA VAL A 124 7.67 11.35 6.02
C VAL A 124 7.52 12.10 4.70
N ASP A 125 7.96 13.36 4.71
CA ASP A 125 8.04 14.18 3.51
C ASP A 125 9.35 13.89 2.77
N ARG A 126 9.30 13.79 1.45
CA ARG A 126 10.46 13.65 0.56
C ARG A 126 10.69 14.96 -0.17
N THR A 127 11.94 15.40 -0.14
CA THR A 127 12.44 16.60 -0.83
C THR A 127 13.63 16.22 -1.71
N ASP A 128 14.13 17.16 -2.50
CA ASP A 128 15.37 16.98 -3.26
C ASP A 128 16.59 16.70 -2.36
N ALA A 129 16.54 17.14 -1.10
CA ALA A 129 17.57 16.87 -0.09
C ALA A 129 17.42 15.50 0.59
N GLY A 130 16.40 14.71 0.24
CA GLY A 130 16.07 13.42 0.84
C GLY A 130 14.83 13.46 1.72
N PHE A 131 14.72 12.47 2.61
CA PHE A 131 13.58 12.30 3.51
C PHE A 131 13.71 13.19 4.75
N GLY A 132 12.62 13.83 5.14
CA GLY A 132 12.51 14.59 6.38
C GLY A 132 12.43 13.70 7.63
N LYS A 133 12.03 14.31 8.75
CA LYS A 133 11.78 13.58 9.99
C LYS A 133 10.43 12.85 9.91
N ALA A 134 10.42 11.56 10.24
CA ALA A 134 9.17 10.80 10.36
C ALA A 134 8.29 11.36 11.49
N ARG A 135 6.98 11.46 11.21
CA ARG A 135 5.96 11.96 12.13
C ARG A 135 4.91 10.87 12.36
N ASN A 136 4.62 10.59 13.62
CA ASN A 136 3.50 9.72 14.00
C ASN A 136 2.17 10.42 13.64
N LEU A 137 1.18 9.68 13.11
CA LEU A 137 -0.12 10.26 12.72
C LEU A 137 -1.05 10.59 13.89
N GLY A 138 -0.66 10.23 15.11
CA GLY A 138 -1.35 10.61 16.34
C GLY A 138 -2.62 9.80 16.63
N PRO A 139 -3.25 10.04 17.80
CA PRO A 139 -4.33 9.21 18.34
C PRO A 139 -5.66 9.34 17.59
N GLY A 140 -5.78 10.26 16.63
CA GLY A 140 -6.92 10.32 15.72
C GLY A 140 -6.92 9.17 14.70
N VAL A 141 -5.72 8.67 14.36
CA VAL A 141 -5.51 7.57 13.41
C VAL A 141 -5.06 6.32 14.17
N ASN A 142 -3.96 6.45 14.92
CA ASN A 142 -3.36 5.35 15.65
C ASN A 142 -4.15 5.00 16.91
N SER A 143 -4.10 3.73 17.27
CA SER A 143 -4.81 3.10 18.37
C SER A 143 -3.84 2.36 19.28
N PRO A 144 -4.28 1.86 20.44
CA PRO A 144 -3.45 0.99 21.28
C PRO A 144 -3.21 -0.43 20.71
N GLN A 145 -3.56 -0.69 19.45
CA GLN A 145 -3.40 -1.97 18.76
C GLN A 145 -2.61 -1.77 17.46
N ASP A 146 -2.29 -2.86 16.76
CA ASP A 146 -1.63 -2.75 15.46
C ASP A 146 -2.52 -1.98 14.46
N ASP A 147 -1.96 -0.91 13.91
CA ASP A 147 -2.50 -0.15 12.79
C ASP A 147 -1.52 -0.22 11.61
N LEU A 148 -2.00 -0.71 10.47
CA LEU A 148 -1.17 -1.21 9.36
C LEU A 148 -1.71 -0.77 8.00
N PHE A 149 -0.95 -1.04 6.95
CA PHE A 149 -1.42 -1.01 5.55
C PHE A 149 -1.98 0.34 5.07
N PRO A 150 -1.22 1.45 5.19
CA PRO A 150 -1.70 2.76 4.76
C PRO A 150 -1.94 2.82 3.25
N SER A 151 -2.99 3.52 2.83
CA SER A 151 -3.25 3.90 1.44
C SER A 151 -3.98 5.23 1.40
N VAL A 152 -3.62 6.13 0.49
CA VAL A 152 -4.13 7.52 0.49
C VAL A 152 -4.69 7.89 -0.88
N ALA A 153 -5.91 8.41 -0.90
CA ALA A 153 -6.53 8.96 -2.10
C ALA A 153 -6.00 10.37 -2.41
N ASP A 154 -6.22 10.89 -3.62
CA ASP A 154 -5.73 12.21 -4.05
C ASP A 154 -6.31 13.37 -3.22
N ASP A 155 -7.49 13.18 -2.61
CA ASP A 155 -8.09 14.15 -1.68
C ASP A 155 -7.43 14.15 -0.29
N GLY A 156 -6.46 13.26 -0.07
CA GLY A 156 -5.71 13.09 1.16
C GLY A 156 -6.38 12.15 2.18
N THR A 157 -7.55 11.59 1.90
CA THR A 157 -8.20 10.61 2.77
C THR A 157 -7.33 9.36 2.90
N LEU A 158 -6.97 9.03 4.14
CA LEU A 158 -6.19 7.86 4.50
C LEU A 158 -7.12 6.67 4.75
N TYR A 159 -6.77 5.52 4.19
CA TYR A 159 -7.37 4.21 4.42
C TYR A 159 -6.30 3.29 4.99
N TYR A 160 -6.65 2.50 6.00
CA TYR A 160 -5.68 1.64 6.68
C TYR A 160 -6.39 0.50 7.41
N GLY A 161 -5.67 -0.58 7.70
CA GLY A 161 -6.15 -1.67 8.55
C GLY A 161 -5.88 -1.39 10.02
N SER A 162 -6.80 -1.77 10.90
CA SER A 162 -6.64 -1.65 12.35
C SER A 162 -7.21 -2.84 13.09
N PHE A 163 -6.50 -3.29 14.13
CA PHE A 163 -6.95 -4.36 15.03
C PHE A 163 -7.83 -3.85 16.19
N LYS A 164 -8.20 -2.56 16.21
CA LYS A 164 -8.99 -1.96 17.31
C LYS A 164 -10.37 -2.57 17.53
N SER A 165 -10.92 -3.30 16.54
CA SER A 165 -12.16 -4.08 16.65
C SER A 165 -11.99 -5.52 17.14
N GLY A 166 -10.76 -5.96 17.47
CA GLY A 166 -10.43 -7.34 17.83
C GLY A 166 -10.11 -8.26 16.65
N VAL A 167 -10.52 -7.89 15.45
CA VAL A 167 -10.08 -8.44 14.16
C VAL A 167 -9.62 -7.28 13.26
N PRO A 168 -8.72 -7.51 12.28
CA PRO A 168 -8.31 -6.46 11.37
C PRO A 168 -9.49 -6.07 10.49
N HIS A 169 -9.84 -4.80 10.57
CA HIS A 169 -10.86 -4.13 9.76
C HIS A 169 -10.27 -2.87 9.13
N ILE A 170 -10.88 -2.41 8.04
CA ILE A 170 -10.45 -1.21 7.32
C ILE A 170 -11.11 0.01 7.94
N TYR A 171 -10.32 1.06 8.17
CA TYR A 171 -10.77 2.35 8.65
C TYR A 171 -10.33 3.44 7.68
N ARG A 172 -11.03 4.57 7.70
CA ARG A 172 -10.65 5.78 6.97
C ARG A 172 -10.53 6.98 7.90
N ALA A 173 -9.57 7.85 7.64
CA ALA A 173 -9.39 9.12 8.33
C ALA A 173 -9.27 10.26 7.31
N ARG A 174 -10.09 11.30 7.48
CA ARG A 174 -10.05 12.47 6.59
C ARG A 174 -8.92 13.40 6.98
N ARG A 175 -8.22 13.93 5.98
CA ARG A 175 -7.23 14.98 6.19
C ARG A 175 -7.94 16.31 6.47
N LEU A 176 -7.51 16.97 7.53
CA LEU A 176 -8.05 18.24 8.00
C LEU A 176 -7.30 19.42 7.33
N PRO A 177 -7.89 20.63 7.31
CA PRO A 177 -7.26 21.81 6.70
C PRO A 177 -5.92 22.21 7.33
N ASN A 178 -5.68 21.84 8.60
CA ASN A 178 -4.42 22.08 9.30
C ASN A 178 -3.32 21.06 8.92
N GLY A 179 -3.63 20.06 8.09
CA GLY A 179 -2.72 19.01 7.64
C GLY A 179 -2.72 17.73 8.49
N ASP A 180 -3.40 17.73 9.65
CA ASP A 180 -3.58 16.55 10.49
C ASP A 180 -4.71 15.65 9.97
N TYR A 181 -4.91 14.51 10.61
CA TYR A 181 -6.03 13.61 10.36
C TYR A 181 -7.10 13.71 11.45
N GLY A 182 -8.36 13.69 11.03
CA GLY A 182 -9.50 13.55 11.93
C GLY A 182 -9.60 12.14 12.53
N PRO A 183 -10.58 11.91 13.42
CA PRO A 183 -10.81 10.59 14.00
C PRO A 183 -11.14 9.57 12.90
N ALA A 184 -10.54 8.39 13.00
CA ALA A 184 -10.76 7.32 12.04
C ALA A 184 -12.09 6.61 12.23
N GLU A 185 -12.82 6.44 11.13
CA GLU A 185 -14.13 5.79 11.06
C GLU A 185 -14.02 4.44 10.35
N SER A 186 -14.79 3.44 10.77
CA SER A 186 -14.88 2.16 10.06
C SER A 186 -15.48 2.40 8.67
N VAL A 187 -14.98 1.70 7.64
CA VAL A 187 -15.62 1.73 6.31
C VAL A 187 -16.92 0.93 6.26
N GLY A 188 -17.24 0.18 7.33
CA GLY A 188 -18.51 -0.51 7.51
C GLY A 188 -18.73 -1.71 6.59
N GLU A 189 -19.91 -2.31 6.71
CA GLU A 189 -20.39 -3.32 5.77
C GLU A 189 -20.74 -2.68 4.40
N PRO A 190 -20.60 -3.44 3.30
CA PRO A 190 -20.28 -4.86 3.20
C PRO A 190 -18.77 -5.15 3.13
N VAL A 191 -17.89 -4.16 3.35
CA VAL A 191 -16.43 -4.36 3.36
C VAL A 191 -16.02 -5.08 4.65
N ASN A 192 -16.19 -4.44 5.81
CA ASN A 192 -15.89 -5.00 7.12
C ASN A 192 -17.05 -5.88 7.61
N LEU A 193 -17.05 -7.16 7.23
CA LEU A 193 -18.01 -8.12 7.74
C LEU A 193 -17.71 -8.50 9.21
N PRO A 194 -18.72 -8.70 10.05
CA PRO A 194 -18.51 -9.07 11.45
C PRO A 194 -17.65 -10.33 11.62
N ASN A 195 -16.62 -10.24 12.48
CA ASN A 195 -15.68 -11.31 12.83
C ASN A 195 -14.85 -11.88 11.66
N LEU A 196 -14.89 -11.26 10.48
CA LEU A 196 -14.07 -11.64 9.34
C LEU A 196 -13.02 -10.57 9.08
N TRP A 197 -11.85 -11.01 8.63
CA TRP A 197 -10.73 -10.09 8.44
C TRP A 197 -10.90 -9.35 7.12
N SER A 198 -10.76 -8.03 7.16
CA SER A 198 -10.68 -7.15 5.99
C SER A 198 -9.50 -6.21 6.21
N PHE A 199 -8.48 -6.34 5.37
CA PHE A 199 -7.17 -5.72 5.58
C PHE A 199 -6.47 -5.46 4.26
N ASN A 200 -5.23 -4.94 4.32
CA ASN A 200 -4.48 -4.49 3.15
C ASN A 200 -5.28 -3.61 2.16
N PRO A 201 -5.92 -2.52 2.63
CA PRO A 201 -6.66 -1.65 1.74
C PRO A 201 -5.71 -0.93 0.78
N PHE A 202 -6.15 -0.82 -0.46
CA PHE A 202 -5.65 0.12 -1.45
C PHE A 202 -6.84 0.91 -2.00
N ILE A 203 -6.80 2.23 -1.83
CA ILE A 203 -7.78 3.13 -2.42
C ILE A 203 -7.24 3.68 -3.75
N SER A 204 -8.07 3.67 -4.80
CA SER A 204 -7.71 4.31 -6.07
C SER A 204 -7.46 5.82 -5.87
N PRO A 205 -6.63 6.46 -6.72
CA PRO A 205 -6.34 7.89 -6.59
C PRO A 205 -7.60 8.78 -6.52
N ASP A 206 -8.65 8.46 -7.27
CA ASP A 206 -9.92 9.21 -7.24
C ASP A 206 -10.83 8.91 -6.03
N GLY A 207 -10.42 8.03 -5.12
CA GLY A 207 -11.20 7.64 -3.94
C GLY A 207 -12.42 6.76 -4.23
N LYS A 208 -12.59 6.25 -5.46
CA LYS A 208 -13.83 5.55 -5.87
C LYS A 208 -13.77 4.04 -5.79
N THR A 209 -12.59 3.45 -5.84
CA THR A 209 -12.41 1.99 -5.90
C THR A 209 -11.49 1.55 -4.77
N LEU A 210 -12.04 0.82 -3.81
CA LEU A 210 -11.29 0.20 -2.73
C LEU A 210 -10.99 -1.25 -3.10
N VAL A 211 -9.72 -1.58 -3.24
CA VAL A 211 -9.24 -2.96 -3.36
C VAL A 211 -8.72 -3.39 -2.01
N PHE A 212 -9.05 -4.60 -1.56
CA PHE A 212 -8.67 -5.06 -0.22
C PHE A 212 -8.54 -6.57 -0.16
N THR A 213 -7.84 -7.05 0.85
CA THR A 213 -7.76 -8.48 1.17
C THR A 213 -8.80 -8.85 2.20
N ALA A 214 -9.46 -9.99 2.01
CA ALA A 214 -10.32 -10.59 3.01
C ALA A 214 -9.95 -12.05 3.24
N PHE A 215 -9.92 -12.47 4.50
CA PHE A 215 -9.60 -13.86 4.87
C PHE A 215 -10.88 -14.64 5.14
N ASN A 216 -11.03 -15.84 4.55
CA ASN A 216 -12.19 -16.71 4.72
C ASN A 216 -13.56 -16.04 4.43
N ARG A 217 -13.58 -15.02 3.57
CA ARG A 217 -14.82 -14.35 3.18
C ARG A 217 -15.66 -15.29 2.30
N PRO A 218 -16.99 -15.41 2.53
CA PRO A 218 -17.85 -16.20 1.66
C PRO A 218 -17.71 -15.81 0.18
N GLY A 219 -17.46 -16.80 -0.69
CA GLY A 219 -17.15 -16.59 -2.11
C GLY A 219 -15.67 -16.39 -2.44
N GLY A 220 -14.78 -16.58 -1.45
CA GLY A 220 -13.33 -16.66 -1.65
C GLY A 220 -12.88 -17.95 -2.34
N MET A 221 -11.63 -17.96 -2.81
CA MET A 221 -10.98 -19.06 -3.51
C MET A 221 -9.86 -19.72 -2.71
N GLY A 222 -9.40 -19.06 -1.64
CA GLY A 222 -8.25 -19.51 -0.85
C GLY A 222 -8.30 -18.99 0.59
N LYS A 223 -7.13 -18.60 1.10
CA LYS A 223 -6.98 -18.03 2.44
C LYS A 223 -7.31 -16.54 2.43
N GLY A 224 -6.30 -15.70 2.20
CA GLY A 224 -6.49 -14.32 1.79
C GLY A 224 -6.86 -14.27 0.31
N ASP A 225 -7.98 -13.62 0.04
CA ASP A 225 -8.45 -13.33 -1.31
C ASP A 225 -8.48 -11.81 -1.50
N ILE A 226 -8.25 -11.34 -2.72
CA ILE A 226 -8.37 -9.93 -3.09
C ILE A 226 -9.77 -9.64 -3.65
N TRP A 227 -10.38 -8.61 -3.07
CA TRP A 227 -11.72 -8.13 -3.36
C TRP A 227 -11.68 -6.66 -3.78
N VAL A 228 -12.70 -6.21 -4.48
CA VAL A 228 -12.90 -4.81 -4.82
C VAL A 228 -14.29 -4.35 -4.43
N ALA A 229 -14.40 -3.11 -3.96
CA ALA A 229 -15.63 -2.42 -3.64
C ALA A 229 -15.64 -1.04 -4.31
N THR A 230 -16.83 -0.53 -4.63
CA THR A 230 -17.01 0.76 -5.28
C THR A 230 -17.69 1.73 -4.33
N MET A 231 -17.19 2.98 -4.27
CA MET A 231 -17.80 4.06 -3.52
C MET A 231 -19.19 4.39 -4.10
N GLN A 232 -20.20 4.36 -3.24
CA GLN A 232 -21.58 4.67 -3.55
C GLN A 232 -21.88 6.17 -3.37
N PRO A 233 -22.98 6.70 -3.93
CA PRO A 233 -23.33 8.12 -3.80
C PRO A 233 -23.52 8.62 -2.36
N ASP A 234 -23.84 7.72 -1.43
CA ASP A 234 -24.02 8.02 0.00
C ASP A 234 -22.69 8.03 0.79
N GLY A 235 -21.55 7.75 0.13
CA GLY A 235 -20.23 7.73 0.73
C GLY A 235 -19.87 6.43 1.44
N THR A 236 -20.69 5.38 1.31
CA THR A 236 -20.38 4.00 1.71
C THR A 236 -19.71 3.23 0.56
N PHE A 237 -19.08 2.09 0.86
CA PHE A 237 -18.62 1.18 -0.19
C PHE A 237 -19.68 0.11 -0.43
N GLY A 238 -19.87 -0.26 -1.70
CA GLY A 238 -20.82 -1.29 -2.14
C GLY A 238 -20.23 -2.14 -3.26
N ASP A 239 -21.07 -2.96 -3.90
CA ASP A 239 -20.70 -3.79 -5.06
C ASP A 239 -19.45 -4.65 -4.85
N VAL A 240 -19.30 -5.21 -3.65
CA VAL A 240 -18.12 -5.99 -3.27
C VAL A 240 -18.05 -7.26 -4.10
N ARG A 241 -16.97 -7.44 -4.86
CA ARG A 241 -16.72 -8.63 -5.68
C ARG A 241 -15.30 -9.16 -5.51
N ASN A 242 -15.16 -10.49 -5.58
CA ASN A 242 -13.87 -11.17 -5.65
C ASN A 242 -13.22 -10.87 -7.01
N LEU A 243 -11.90 -10.68 -7.07
CA LEU A 243 -11.18 -10.40 -8.33
C LEU A 243 -11.01 -11.62 -9.25
N GLY A 244 -11.50 -12.78 -8.84
CA GLY A 244 -11.58 -13.98 -9.66
C GLY A 244 -10.24 -14.70 -9.81
N SER A 245 -10.27 -15.81 -10.54
CA SER A 245 -9.18 -16.80 -10.59
C SER A 245 -7.92 -16.35 -11.33
N LYS A 246 -7.92 -15.16 -11.94
CA LYS A 246 -6.69 -14.54 -12.46
C LYS A 246 -5.80 -14.05 -11.33
N ILE A 247 -6.40 -13.52 -10.27
CA ILE A 247 -5.69 -12.98 -9.11
C ILE A 247 -5.68 -14.01 -8.00
N ASN A 248 -6.87 -14.49 -7.63
CA ASN A 248 -7.05 -15.33 -6.46
C ASN A 248 -6.89 -16.81 -6.81
N THR A 249 -6.18 -17.54 -5.96
CA THR A 249 -5.93 -18.97 -6.11
C THR A 249 -6.24 -19.70 -4.80
N ALA A 250 -5.80 -20.95 -4.66
CA ALA A 250 -5.89 -21.67 -3.38
C ALA A 250 -4.84 -21.21 -2.35
N ASP A 251 -3.86 -20.41 -2.80
CA ASP A 251 -2.81 -19.83 -1.98
C ASP A 251 -3.30 -18.61 -1.19
N ASP A 252 -2.38 -17.81 -0.65
CA ASP A 252 -2.67 -16.58 0.08
C ASP A 252 -2.33 -15.37 -0.81
N GLU A 253 -3.35 -14.62 -1.23
CA GLU A 253 -3.19 -13.38 -2.01
C GLU A 253 -3.54 -12.13 -1.23
N PHE A 254 -2.60 -11.19 -1.18
CA PHE A 254 -2.72 -10.03 -0.30
C PHE A 254 -1.89 -8.81 -0.76
N HIS A 255 -1.96 -7.69 -0.04
CA HIS A 255 -1.32 -6.40 -0.42
C HIS A 255 -1.59 -5.93 -1.87
N PRO A 256 -2.85 -5.75 -2.30
CA PRO A 256 -3.16 -5.19 -3.61
C PRO A 256 -2.64 -3.76 -3.74
N THR A 257 -2.18 -3.35 -4.92
CA THR A 257 -1.82 -1.97 -5.24
C THR A 257 -1.97 -1.70 -6.74
N LEU A 258 -2.43 -0.50 -7.14
CA LEU A 258 -2.36 -0.04 -8.52
C LEU A 258 -1.19 0.93 -8.73
N SER A 259 -0.65 0.95 -9.94
CA SER A 259 0.15 2.09 -10.39
C SER A 259 -0.69 3.38 -10.37
N PRO A 260 -0.06 4.56 -10.17
CA PRO A 260 -0.78 5.83 -10.16
C PRO A 260 -1.60 6.10 -11.42
N ASP A 261 -1.11 5.65 -12.58
CA ASP A 261 -1.81 5.74 -13.87
C ASP A 261 -2.84 4.61 -14.11
N ARG A 262 -3.00 3.72 -13.13
CA ARG A 262 -3.94 2.58 -13.15
C ARG A 262 -3.71 1.59 -14.29
N SER A 263 -2.51 1.56 -14.87
CA SER A 263 -2.16 0.66 -15.96
C SER A 263 -1.68 -0.72 -15.48
N ALA A 264 -1.06 -0.79 -14.31
CA ALA A 264 -0.56 -2.01 -13.70
C ALA A 264 -1.15 -2.26 -12.31
N PHE A 265 -1.34 -3.54 -12.00
CA PHE A 265 -1.80 -4.04 -10.72
C PHE A 265 -0.72 -4.92 -10.11
N PHE A 266 -0.46 -4.72 -8.82
CA PHE A 266 0.51 -5.44 -8.03
C PHE A 266 -0.21 -6.12 -6.87
N PHE A 267 0.26 -7.30 -6.49
CA PHE A 267 -0.22 -8.02 -5.33
C PHE A 267 0.83 -9.01 -4.88
N ILE A 268 0.68 -9.54 -3.68
CA ILE A 268 1.53 -10.59 -3.15
C ILE A 268 0.81 -11.92 -3.27
N ARG A 269 1.55 -12.95 -3.65
CA ARG A 269 1.11 -14.34 -3.53
C ARG A 269 2.11 -15.11 -2.70
N ARG A 270 1.61 -15.82 -1.69
CA ARG A 270 2.38 -16.75 -0.88
C ARG A 270 1.78 -18.14 -0.98
N GLY A 271 2.60 -19.09 -1.40
CA GLY A 271 2.22 -20.50 -1.48
C GLY A 271 1.69 -21.03 -0.14
N SER A 272 0.77 -22.00 -0.21
CA SER A 272 0.17 -22.64 0.96
C SER A 272 1.17 -23.42 1.84
N ASP A 273 2.33 -23.79 1.30
CA ASP A 273 3.43 -24.44 2.02
C ASP A 273 4.09 -23.49 3.04
N ALA A 274 4.39 -23.99 4.23
CA ALA A 274 5.01 -23.20 5.30
C ALA A 274 6.38 -22.61 4.92
N ALA A 275 7.08 -23.25 3.97
CA ALA A 275 8.37 -22.82 3.44
C ALA A 275 8.25 -21.88 2.22
N ALA A 276 7.04 -21.59 1.74
CA ALA A 276 6.85 -20.70 0.60
C ALA A 276 7.14 -19.25 0.98
N ASN A 277 7.97 -18.59 0.18
CA ASN A 277 8.17 -17.15 0.24
C ASN A 277 6.92 -16.42 -0.26
N ALA A 278 6.74 -15.21 0.23
CA ALA A 278 5.72 -14.29 -0.25
C ALA A 278 6.37 -13.36 -1.28
N ASP A 279 6.05 -13.55 -2.55
CA ASP A 279 6.62 -12.78 -3.65
C ASP A 279 5.61 -11.75 -4.18
N ILE A 280 6.11 -10.62 -4.69
CA ILE A 280 5.28 -9.63 -5.38
C ILE A 280 5.09 -10.04 -6.85
N TYR A 281 3.82 -10.11 -7.25
CA TYR A 281 3.36 -10.32 -8.61
C TYR A 281 2.83 -9.02 -9.20
N TRP A 282 2.87 -8.90 -10.53
CA TRP A 282 2.30 -7.79 -11.27
C TRP A 282 1.64 -8.25 -12.57
N MET A 283 0.71 -7.44 -13.06
CA MET A 283 0.04 -7.61 -14.35
C MET A 283 -0.60 -6.29 -14.82
N SER A 284 -1.10 -6.26 -16.05
CA SER A 284 -1.93 -5.17 -16.55
C SER A 284 -3.24 -5.09 -15.77
N ALA A 285 -3.60 -3.89 -15.32
CA ALA A 285 -4.86 -3.61 -14.65
C ALA A 285 -6.04 -3.41 -15.63
N LYS A 286 -5.78 -3.45 -16.94
CA LYS A 286 -6.79 -3.18 -17.97
C LYS A 286 -7.98 -4.14 -17.87
N GLY A 287 -9.15 -3.60 -17.51
CA GLY A 287 -10.39 -4.35 -17.36
C GLY A 287 -10.47 -5.20 -16.08
N LEU A 288 -9.49 -5.09 -15.17
CA LEU A 288 -9.50 -5.79 -13.89
C LEU A 288 -10.43 -5.12 -12.88
N LEU A 289 -10.35 -3.79 -12.82
CA LEU A 289 -11.07 -2.93 -11.89
C LEU A 289 -12.13 -2.10 -12.62
N PRO A 290 -13.22 -1.71 -11.93
CA PRO A 290 -14.27 -0.87 -12.51
C PRO A 290 -13.77 0.53 -12.88
#